data_AF-A0A7X2JBX2-F1
#
_entry.id   AF-A0A7X2JBX2-F1
#
_cell.length_a   1.000
_cell.length_b   1.000
_cell.length_c   1.000
_cell.angle_alpha   90.00
_cell.angle_beta   90.00
_cell.angle_gamma   90.00
#
_symmetry.space_group_name_H-M   'P 1'
#
loop_
_entity.id
_entity.type
_entity.pdbx_description
1 polymer ?
#
loop_
_entity_poly.entity_id
_entity_poly.type
_entity_poly.pdbx_seq_one_letter_code
_entity_poly.pdbx_strand_id
1 'polypeptide(L)'
;MASKSFKVAYGEETNARPCVILQHNSANKSSPNTIVAPITHTTSSLPIVIPIVDKLDSNGDVVLDGNVLLGNIVCISKARLGDYVVNLTPDEMKKIDYAISLSLDLNHYYQTMQNTFNDKLQYIEKLKNIRNDLNKEIASYQLILANYQALLDKFDFSDIKALENFLEKHSKNT
;
A
#
# COMPACT_ATOMS: atom_id res chain seq x y z
N MET A 1 -26.44 2.81 11.38
CA MET A 1 -25.09 2.70 11.97
C MET A 1 -24.92 1.27 12.46
N ALA A 2 -23.98 0.51 11.90
CA ALA A 2 -23.89 -0.94 12.11
C ALA A 2 -23.16 -1.26 13.43
N SER A 3 -23.88 -1.82 14.42
CA SER A 3 -23.24 -2.46 15.58
C SER A 3 -22.91 -3.92 15.23
N LYS A 4 -21.63 -4.26 15.20
CA LYS A 4 -21.17 -5.65 15.29
C LYS A 4 -21.07 -5.98 16.79
N SER A 5 -22.01 -6.77 17.29
CA SER A 5 -22.16 -7.10 18.72
C SER A 5 -21.30 -8.31 19.09
N PHE A 6 -20.78 -8.36 20.31
CA PHE A 6 -19.89 -9.42 20.79
C PHE A 6 -20.71 -10.46 21.52
N LYS A 7 -20.32 -11.73 21.44
CA LYS A 7 -20.94 -12.79 22.24
C LYS A 7 -19.84 -13.77 22.67
N VAL A 8 -19.88 -14.24 23.92
CA VAL A 8 -18.99 -15.30 24.40
C VAL A 8 -19.19 -16.56 23.56
N ALA A 9 -18.19 -17.36 23.21
CA ALA A 9 -18.39 -18.63 22.51
C ALA A 9 -17.86 -19.83 23.31
N TYR A 10 -18.62 -20.92 23.37
CA TYR A 10 -18.23 -22.18 24.02
C TYR A 10 -17.44 -23.07 23.04
N GLY A 11 -16.11 -23.17 23.21
CA GLY A 11 -15.25 -24.18 22.59
C GLY A 11 -15.27 -25.51 23.34
N GLU A 12 -14.80 -26.61 22.73
CA GLU A 12 -14.75 -27.96 23.34
C GLU A 12 -13.70 -28.12 24.44
N GLU A 13 -12.86 -27.11 24.66
CA GLU A 13 -12.07 -26.99 25.89
C GLU A 13 -12.85 -26.16 26.91
N THR A 14 -12.89 -26.66 28.14
CA THR A 14 -13.75 -26.35 29.30
C THR A 14 -13.80 -24.88 29.77
N ASN A 15 -13.25 -23.92 29.02
CA ASN A 15 -13.27 -22.49 29.32
C ASN A 15 -13.90 -21.70 28.17
N ALA A 16 -15.06 -21.09 28.43
CA ALA A 16 -15.69 -20.14 27.51
C ALA A 16 -14.73 -18.99 27.22
N ARG A 17 -14.56 -18.63 25.93
CA ARG A 17 -13.67 -17.53 25.52
C ARG A 17 -14.47 -16.42 24.87
N PRO A 18 -14.17 -15.14 25.17
CA PRO A 18 -14.77 -14.04 24.44
C PRO A 18 -14.31 -14.08 22.97
N CYS A 19 -15.21 -13.70 22.06
CA CYS A 19 -14.92 -13.67 20.64
C CYS A 19 -15.58 -12.47 19.96
N VAL A 20 -15.00 -12.08 18.84
CA VAL A 20 -15.48 -10.99 17.99
C VAL A 20 -16.34 -11.56 16.89
N ILE A 21 -17.58 -11.08 16.74
CA ILE A 21 -18.43 -11.45 15.60
C ILE A 21 -17.97 -10.69 14.36
N LEU A 22 -17.55 -11.42 13.33
CA LEU A 22 -17.00 -10.85 12.09
C LEU A 22 -18.03 -10.80 10.95
N GLN A 23 -18.95 -11.76 10.93
CA GLN A 23 -19.93 -11.90 9.86
C GLN A 23 -20.84 -10.68 9.74
N HIS A 24 -21.24 -10.35 8.50
CA HIS A 24 -22.15 -9.23 8.22
C HIS A 24 -23.54 -9.43 8.84
N ASN A 25 -24.15 -8.33 9.31
CA ASN A 25 -25.39 -8.34 10.10
C ASN A 25 -26.58 -9.04 9.42
N SER A 26 -26.76 -8.87 8.10
CA SER A 26 -27.86 -9.55 7.38
C SER A 26 -27.71 -11.08 7.43
N ALA A 27 -26.49 -11.59 7.26
CA ALA A 27 -26.19 -13.02 7.38
C ALA A 27 -26.31 -13.49 8.85
N ASN A 28 -25.89 -12.65 9.81
CA ASN A 28 -26.12 -12.91 11.24
C ASN A 28 -27.60 -12.88 11.64
N LYS A 29 -28.51 -12.38 10.82
CA LYS A 29 -29.95 -12.43 11.13
C LYS A 29 -30.56 -13.74 10.68
N SER A 30 -30.22 -14.22 9.48
CA SER A 30 -30.86 -15.38 8.85
C SER A 30 -30.12 -16.72 9.05
N SER A 31 -28.79 -16.72 9.14
CA SER A 31 -28.00 -17.95 9.23
C SER A 31 -28.11 -18.59 10.63
N PRO A 32 -28.15 -19.92 10.79
CA PRO A 32 -28.01 -20.54 12.11
C PRO A 32 -26.59 -20.41 12.69
N ASN A 33 -25.60 -20.10 11.84
CA ASN A 33 -24.19 -20.01 12.19
C ASN A 33 -23.66 -18.57 12.03
N THR A 34 -22.52 -18.28 12.66
CA THR A 34 -21.79 -17.02 12.53
C THR A 34 -20.29 -17.25 12.41
N ILE A 35 -19.59 -16.30 11.84
CA ILE A 35 -18.12 -16.27 11.78
C ILE A 35 -17.59 -15.40 12.92
N VAL A 36 -16.65 -15.93 13.67
CA VAL A 36 -16.04 -15.26 14.82
C VAL A 36 -14.51 -15.36 14.79
N ALA A 37 -13.85 -14.49 15.53
CA ALA A 37 -12.44 -14.63 15.91
C ALA A 37 -12.30 -14.63 17.43
N PRO A 38 -11.58 -15.60 18.04
CA PRO A 38 -11.41 -15.66 19.49
C PRO A 38 -10.48 -14.56 19.99
N ILE A 39 -10.65 -14.20 21.26
CA ILE A 39 -9.75 -13.31 21.98
C ILE A 39 -8.79 -14.14 22.85
N THR A 40 -7.53 -13.74 22.88
CA THR A 40 -6.47 -14.37 23.69
C THR A 40 -5.67 -13.32 24.47
N HIS A 41 -5.22 -13.67 25.66
CA HIS A 41 -4.27 -12.86 26.43
C HIS A 41 -2.82 -13.06 25.99
N THR A 42 -2.56 -13.98 25.06
CA THR A 42 -1.24 -14.15 24.46
C THR A 42 -0.93 -12.99 23.51
N THR A 43 0.14 -12.26 23.80
CA THR A 43 0.64 -11.20 22.93
C THR A 43 1.47 -11.76 21.79
N SER A 44 1.39 -11.14 20.62
CA SER A 44 2.20 -11.47 19.45
C SER A 44 2.50 -10.21 18.64
N SER A 45 3.62 -10.21 17.92
CA SER A 45 3.97 -9.15 16.96
C SER A 45 3.37 -9.39 15.58
N LEU A 46 2.60 -10.48 15.38
CA LEU A 46 1.99 -10.79 14.10
C LEU A 46 0.89 -9.78 13.75
N PRO A 47 0.80 -9.33 12.49
CA PRO A 47 -0.18 -8.32 12.07
C PRO A 47 -1.64 -8.81 12.15
N ILE A 48 -1.85 -10.12 12.31
CA ILE A 48 -3.16 -10.77 12.46
C ILE A 48 -3.61 -10.91 13.92
N VAL A 49 -2.78 -10.45 14.87
CA VAL A 49 -3.11 -10.41 16.30
C VAL A 49 -3.32 -8.95 16.68
N ILE A 50 -4.57 -8.58 16.92
CA ILE A 50 -4.95 -7.18 17.13
C ILE A 50 -5.23 -6.92 18.60
N PRO A 51 -4.41 -6.13 19.30
CA PRO A 51 -4.70 -5.72 20.66
C PRO A 51 -5.94 -4.84 20.70
N ILE A 52 -6.82 -5.11 21.66
CA ILE A 52 -7.99 -4.26 21.95
C ILE A 52 -7.71 -3.44 23.19
N VAL A 53 -8.30 -2.24 23.24
CA VAL A 53 -8.22 -1.39 24.42
C VAL A 53 -9.15 -1.97 25.48
N ASP A 54 -8.63 -2.11 26.70
CA ASP A 54 -9.37 -2.57 27.86
C ASP A 54 -10.73 -1.87 27.96
N LYS A 55 -11.78 -2.68 28.12
CA LYS A 55 -13.15 -2.23 28.31
C LYS A 55 -13.46 -2.37 29.79
N LEU A 56 -13.90 -1.28 30.40
CA LEU A 56 -14.25 -1.22 31.81
C LEU A 56 -15.77 -1.13 31.97
N ASP A 57 -16.30 -1.67 33.07
CA ASP A 57 -17.68 -1.44 33.47
C ASP A 57 -17.86 -0.10 34.22
N SER A 58 -19.05 0.12 34.78
CA SER A 58 -19.37 1.35 35.54
C SER A 58 -18.64 1.44 36.89
N ASN A 59 -18.13 0.33 37.42
CA ASN A 59 -17.37 0.27 38.66
C ASN A 59 -15.85 0.42 38.41
N GLY A 60 -15.43 0.37 37.14
CA GLY A 60 -14.03 0.43 36.73
C GLY A 60 -13.37 -0.94 36.58
N ASP A 61 -14.13 -2.02 36.68
CA ASP A 61 -13.61 -3.39 36.53
C ASP A 61 -13.49 -3.75 35.04
N VAL A 62 -12.41 -4.47 34.68
CA VAL A 62 -12.15 -4.89 33.30
C VAL A 62 -13.14 -5.97 32.89
N VAL A 63 -13.98 -5.66 31.89
CA VAL A 63 -14.94 -6.61 31.29
C VAL A 63 -14.40 -7.28 30.04
N LEU A 64 -13.44 -6.65 29.36
CA LEU A 64 -12.82 -7.22 28.18
C LEU A 64 -11.43 -6.61 27.94
N ASP A 65 -10.44 -7.48 27.85
CA ASP A 65 -9.06 -7.17 27.49
C ASP A 65 -8.49 -8.23 26.54
N GLY A 66 -7.23 -8.04 26.13
CA GLY A 66 -6.48 -9.01 25.33
C GLY A 66 -6.38 -8.68 23.85
N ASN A 67 -6.27 -9.71 23.02
CA ASN A 67 -5.95 -9.60 21.60
C ASN A 67 -6.88 -10.46 20.75
N VAL A 68 -7.43 -9.90 19.68
CA VAL A 68 -8.21 -10.63 18.68
C VAL A 68 -7.27 -11.46 17.81
N LEU A 69 -7.47 -12.77 17.78
CA LEU A 69 -6.64 -13.72 17.03
C LEU A 69 -7.29 -14.05 15.69
N LEU A 70 -6.93 -13.30 14.65
CA LEU A 70 -7.53 -13.46 13.31
C LEU A 70 -6.96 -14.65 12.52
N GLY A 71 -5.86 -15.25 12.98
CA GLY A 71 -5.39 -16.54 12.46
C GLY A 71 -6.33 -17.71 12.78
N ASN A 72 -7.25 -17.52 13.73
CA ASN A 72 -8.18 -18.54 14.21
C ASN A 72 -9.64 -18.14 13.95
N ILE A 73 -9.92 -17.55 12.78
CA ILE A 73 -11.29 -17.28 12.36
C ILE A 73 -12.03 -18.60 12.14
N VAL A 74 -13.17 -18.76 12.81
CA VAL A 74 -13.97 -19.98 12.78
C VAL A 74 -15.45 -19.69 12.58
N CYS A 75 -16.14 -20.61 11.91
CA CYS A 75 -17.60 -20.60 11.84
C CYS A 75 -18.16 -21.45 12.98
N ILE A 76 -19.07 -20.88 13.77
CA ILE A 76 -19.69 -21.55 14.91
C ILE A 76 -21.21 -21.46 14.84
N SER A 77 -21.89 -22.44 15.44
CA SER A 77 -23.33 -22.34 15.68
C SER A 77 -23.61 -21.23 16.68
N LYS A 78 -24.66 -20.43 16.42
CA LYS A 78 -25.09 -19.38 17.35
C LYS A 78 -25.55 -19.94 18.70
N ALA A 79 -25.91 -21.23 18.79
CA ALA A 79 -26.22 -21.88 20.06
C ALA A 79 -24.99 -21.98 21.00
N ARG A 80 -23.78 -21.88 20.46
CA ARG A 80 -22.54 -21.83 21.24
C ARG A 80 -22.23 -20.42 21.74
N LEU A 81 -23.02 -19.41 21.34
CA LEU A 81 -22.83 -18.04 21.79
C LEU A 81 -23.50 -17.82 23.15
N GLY A 82 -22.73 -17.45 24.16
CA GLY A 82 -23.18 -16.90 25.43
C GLY A 82 -23.49 -15.41 25.35
N ASP A 83 -23.33 -14.75 26.50
CA ASP A 83 -23.79 -13.38 26.69
C ASP A 83 -23.01 -12.35 25.90
N TYR A 84 -23.70 -11.23 25.65
CA TYR A 84 -23.10 -10.05 25.08
C TYR A 84 -22.22 -9.35 26.13
N VAL A 85 -21.02 -8.93 25.72
CA VAL A 85 -20.07 -8.24 26.62
C VAL A 85 -20.08 -6.74 26.36
N VAL A 86 -19.59 -6.30 25.20
CA VAL A 86 -19.39 -4.89 24.85
C VAL A 86 -19.27 -4.75 23.33
N ASN A 87 -19.23 -3.53 22.78
CA ASN A 87 -18.87 -3.29 21.38
C ASN A 87 -17.41 -2.79 21.30
N LEU A 88 -16.65 -3.27 20.32
CA LEU A 88 -15.41 -2.62 19.93
C LEU A 88 -15.70 -1.30 19.22
N THR A 89 -14.77 -0.37 19.37
CA THR A 89 -14.82 0.92 18.71
C THR A 89 -14.69 0.78 17.20
N PRO A 90 -15.18 1.74 16.41
CA PRO A 90 -15.01 1.73 14.95
C PRO A 90 -13.55 1.62 14.51
N ASP A 91 -12.62 2.22 15.26
CA ASP A 91 -11.20 2.19 14.91
C ASP A 91 -10.54 0.85 15.21
N GLU A 92 -10.93 0.17 16.29
CA GLU A 92 -10.55 -1.23 16.53
C GLU A 92 -11.09 -2.13 15.41
N MET A 93 -12.35 -1.94 15.00
CA MET A 93 -12.92 -2.71 13.90
C MET A 93 -12.24 -2.45 12.56
N LYS A 94 -11.78 -1.22 12.27
CA LYS A 94 -10.98 -0.94 11.06
C LYS A 94 -9.66 -1.71 11.06
N LYS A 95 -8.97 -1.78 12.22
CA LYS A 95 -7.73 -2.55 12.36
C LYS A 95 -7.99 -4.05 12.14
N ILE A 96 -9.10 -4.55 12.69
CA ILE A 96 -9.54 -5.93 12.49
C ILE A 96 -9.85 -6.21 11.01
N ASP A 97 -10.63 -5.36 10.34
CA ASP A 97 -10.99 -5.54 8.93
C ASP A 97 -9.73 -5.53 8.04
N TYR A 98 -8.77 -4.63 8.32
CA TYR A 98 -7.48 -4.61 7.64
C TYR A 98 -6.69 -5.91 7.88
N ALA A 99 -6.59 -6.36 9.12
CA ALA A 99 -5.85 -7.57 9.45
C ALA A 99 -6.51 -8.85 8.91
N ILE A 100 -7.84 -8.89 8.78
CA ILE A 100 -8.56 -9.96 8.05
C ILE A 100 -8.12 -9.98 6.59
N SER A 101 -8.03 -8.80 5.96
CA SER A 101 -7.60 -8.70 4.56
C SER A 101 -6.18 -9.22 4.35
N LEU A 102 -5.30 -9.09 5.35
CA LEU A 102 -3.96 -9.67 5.34
C LEU A 102 -4.01 -11.18 5.61
N SER A 103 -4.76 -11.62 6.63
CA SER A 103 -4.83 -13.03 7.04
C SER A 103 -5.40 -13.95 5.96
N LEU A 104 -6.33 -13.42 5.15
CA LEU A 104 -7.00 -14.15 4.07
C LEU A 104 -6.52 -13.71 2.68
N ASP A 105 -5.48 -12.86 2.62
CA ASP A 105 -4.89 -12.32 1.40
C ASP A 105 -5.89 -11.69 0.40
N LEU A 106 -6.96 -11.06 0.94
CA LEU A 106 -8.05 -10.49 0.13
C LEU A 106 -7.62 -9.26 -0.68
N ASN A 107 -6.48 -8.65 -0.32
CA ASN A 107 -6.00 -7.42 -0.93
C ASN A 107 -4.83 -7.63 -1.92
N HIS A 108 -4.40 -8.86 -2.19
CA HIS A 108 -3.24 -9.14 -3.04
C HIS A 108 -3.33 -8.46 -4.42
N TYR A 109 -4.48 -8.59 -5.11
CA TYR A 109 -4.67 -8.00 -6.43
C TYR A 109 -4.48 -6.47 -6.45
N TYR A 110 -5.05 -5.79 -5.46
CA TYR A 110 -4.93 -4.34 -5.34
C TYR A 110 -3.49 -3.91 -5.01
N GLN A 111 -2.79 -4.67 -4.16
CA GLN A 111 -1.38 -4.44 -3.87
C GLN A 111 -0.51 -4.60 -5.13
N THR A 112 -0.71 -5.68 -5.90
CA THR A 112 -0.01 -5.88 -7.17
C THR A 112 -0.26 -4.73 -8.14
N MET A 113 -1.51 -4.27 -8.25
CA MET A 113 -1.87 -3.16 -9.11
C MET A 113 -1.22 -1.84 -8.65
N GLN A 114 -1.21 -1.58 -7.35
CA GLN A 114 -0.58 -0.39 -6.76
C GLN A 114 0.94 -0.39 -6.98
N ASN A 115 1.60 -1.54 -6.80
CA ASN A 115 3.03 -1.69 -7.04
C ASN A 115 3.36 -1.42 -8.51
N THR A 116 2.61 -2.05 -9.43
CA THR A 116 2.75 -1.82 -10.88
C THR A 116 2.57 -0.35 -11.25
N PHE A 117 1.59 0.32 -10.63
CA PHE A 117 1.34 1.74 -10.86
C PHE A 117 2.52 2.60 -10.38
N ASN A 118 3.04 2.33 -9.18
CA ASN A 118 4.19 3.04 -8.62
C ASN A 118 5.45 2.84 -9.47
N ASP A 119 5.71 1.63 -9.95
CA ASP A 119 6.84 1.33 -10.83
C ASP A 119 6.76 2.12 -12.14
N LYS A 120 5.56 2.22 -12.72
CA LYS A 120 5.32 3.03 -13.91
C LYS A 120 5.55 4.53 -13.65
N LEU A 121 5.13 5.04 -12.49
CA LEU A 121 5.40 6.43 -12.12
C LEU A 121 6.90 6.71 -12.01
N GLN A 122 7.65 5.82 -11.35
CA GLN A 122 9.10 5.93 -11.26
C GLN A 122 9.78 5.88 -12.64
N TYR A 123 9.28 5.02 -13.54
CA TYR A 123 9.79 4.95 -14.90
C TYR A 123 9.53 6.23 -15.69
N ILE A 124 8.34 6.82 -15.57
CA ILE A 124 8.00 8.12 -16.17
C ILE A 124 8.94 9.22 -15.65
N GLU A 125 9.25 9.23 -14.36
CA GLU A 125 10.18 10.19 -13.78
C GLU A 125 11.59 10.05 -14.36
N LYS A 126 12.10 8.82 -14.48
CA LYS A 126 13.39 8.55 -15.14
C LYS A 126 13.41 9.05 -16.58
N LEU A 127 12.35 8.78 -17.36
CA LEU A 127 12.24 9.25 -18.74
C LEU A 127 12.23 10.78 -18.84
N LYS A 128 11.57 11.47 -17.90
CA LYS A 128 11.57 12.94 -17.85
C LYS A 128 12.97 13.50 -17.61
N ASN A 129 13.74 12.90 -16.71
CA ASN A 129 15.11 13.30 -16.41
C ASN A 129 16.00 13.12 -17.65
N ILE A 130 15.96 11.94 -18.27
CA ILE A 130 16.69 11.65 -19.51
C ILE A 130 16.32 12.65 -20.60
N ARG A 131 15.03 12.92 -20.82
CA ARG A 131 14.56 13.91 -21.80
C ARG A 131 15.14 15.30 -21.52
N ASN A 132 15.17 15.72 -20.26
CA ASN A 132 15.68 17.03 -19.89
C ASN A 132 17.19 17.14 -20.11
N ASP A 133 17.95 16.08 -19.85
CA ASP A 133 19.40 16.08 -20.08
C ASP A 133 19.73 16.08 -21.58
N LEU A 134 19.04 15.26 -22.38
CA LEU A 134 19.15 15.28 -23.85
C LEU A 134 18.79 16.66 -24.43
N ASN A 135 17.77 17.34 -23.88
CA ASN A 135 17.44 18.70 -24.33
C ASN A 135 18.54 19.71 -24.01
N LYS A 136 19.28 19.55 -22.90
CA LYS A 136 20.44 20.41 -22.60
C LYS A 136 21.58 20.16 -23.58
N GLU A 137 21.85 18.90 -23.91
CA GLU A 137 22.86 18.52 -24.91
C GLU A 137 22.48 19.07 -26.30
N ILE A 138 21.23 18.93 -26.72
CA ILE A 138 20.76 19.51 -27.99
C ILE A 138 20.97 21.02 -28.00
N ALA A 139 20.66 21.72 -26.91
CA ALA A 139 20.85 23.17 -26.82
C ALA A 139 22.34 23.57 -26.93
N SER A 140 23.26 22.80 -26.34
CA SER A 140 24.69 23.08 -26.45
C SER A 140 25.22 22.85 -27.87
N TYR A 141 24.79 21.78 -28.54
CA TYR A 141 25.14 21.54 -29.94
C TYR A 141 24.56 22.60 -30.88
N GLN A 142 23.33 23.05 -30.64
CA GLN A 142 22.72 24.14 -31.41
C GLN A 142 23.51 25.45 -31.28
N LEU A 143 24.00 25.77 -30.07
CA LEU A 143 24.85 26.96 -29.85
C LEU A 143 26.18 26.85 -30.60
N ILE A 144 26.81 25.68 -30.57
CA ILE A 144 28.06 25.41 -31.29
C ILE A 144 27.85 25.57 -32.81
N LEU A 145 26.78 24.97 -33.35
CA LEU A 145 26.45 25.09 -34.78
C LEU A 145 26.16 26.53 -35.18
N ALA A 146 25.45 27.30 -34.35
CA ALA A 146 25.20 28.71 -34.59
C ALA A 146 26.49 29.53 -34.63
N ASN A 147 27.44 29.26 -33.73
CA ASN A 147 28.75 29.91 -33.71
C ASN A 147 29.58 29.56 -34.97
N TYR A 148 29.54 28.30 -35.42
CA TYR A 148 30.22 27.89 -36.64
C TYR A 148 29.62 28.56 -37.88
N GLN A 149 28.29 28.63 -37.97
CA GLN A 149 27.63 29.31 -39.07
C GLN A 149 28.02 30.80 -39.10
N ALA A 150 28.02 31.47 -37.95
CA ALA A 150 28.44 32.86 -37.84
C ALA A 150 29.91 33.08 -38.25
N LEU A 151 30.80 32.12 -38.01
CA LEU A 151 32.19 32.17 -38.47
C LEU A 151 32.30 32.00 -39.99
N LEU A 152 31.59 31.02 -40.56
CA LEU A 152 31.55 30.82 -42.01
C LEU A 152 31.05 32.08 -42.72
N ASP A 153 29.95 32.65 -42.23
CA ASP A 153 29.37 33.89 -42.76
C ASP A 153 30.36 35.07 -42.62
N LYS A 154 31.08 35.18 -41.49
CA LYS A 154 32.07 36.25 -41.25
C LYS A 154 33.25 36.21 -42.23
N PHE A 155 33.64 35.02 -42.67
CA PHE A 155 34.79 34.82 -43.58
C PHE A 155 34.35 34.46 -45.01
N ASP A 156 33.07 34.64 -45.34
CA ASP A 156 32.47 34.37 -46.66
C ASP A 156 32.73 32.95 -47.19
N PHE A 157 32.76 31.95 -46.30
CA PHE A 157 32.80 30.53 -46.70
C PHE A 157 31.38 29.96 -46.79
N SER A 158 31.08 29.24 -47.88
CA SER A 158 29.75 28.67 -48.13
C SER A 158 29.41 27.47 -47.22
N ASP A 159 30.41 26.67 -46.88
CA ASP A 159 30.27 25.50 -46.02
C ASP A 159 31.63 25.09 -45.43
N ILE A 160 31.61 24.09 -44.55
CA ILE A 160 32.83 23.58 -43.90
C ILE A 160 33.80 23.01 -44.93
N LYS A 161 33.32 22.37 -46.01
CA LYS A 161 34.19 21.83 -47.06
C LYS A 161 34.95 22.91 -47.82
N ALA A 162 34.31 24.05 -48.08
CA ALA A 162 34.97 25.20 -48.70
C ALA A 162 36.09 25.74 -47.81
N LEU A 163 35.85 25.81 -46.50
CA LEU A 163 36.87 26.18 -45.51
C LEU A 163 38.02 25.16 -45.46
N GLU A 164 37.72 23.86 -45.38
CA GLU A 164 38.74 22.80 -45.38
C GLU A 164 39.63 22.86 -46.63
N ASN A 165 39.02 22.98 -47.82
CA ASN A 165 39.75 23.10 -49.08
C ASN A 165 40.65 24.34 -49.13
N PHE A 166 40.20 25.46 -48.56
CA PHE A 166 41.00 26.67 -48.45
C PHE A 166 42.22 26.46 -47.57
N LEU A 167 42.02 25.86 -46.39
CA LEU A 167 43.11 25.58 -45.44
C LEU A 167 44.12 24.58 -46.01
N GLU A 168 43.68 23.51 -46.67
CA GLU A 168 44.57 22.52 -47.29
C GLU A 168 45.43 23.09 -48.42
N LYS A 169 44.87 23.99 -49.26
CA LYS A 169 45.64 24.68 -50.30
C LYS A 169 46.72 25.59 -49.73
N HIS A 170 46.49 26.16 -48.56
CA HIS A 170 47.39 27.12 -47.93
C HIS A 170 48.29 26.51 -46.85
N SER A 171 48.08 25.25 -46.44
CA SER A 171 48.93 24.56 -45.46
C SER A 171 50.16 23.88 -46.08
N LYS A 172 50.14 23.55 -47.38
CA LYS A 172 51.26 22.90 -48.09
C LYS A 172 52.41 23.84 -48.52
N ASN A 173 52.42 25.09 -48.07
CA ASN A 173 53.45 26.08 -48.41
C ASN A 173 54.46 26.35 -47.26
N THR A 174 54.63 25.39 -46.35
CA THR A 174 55.69 25.36 -45.32
C THR A 174 56.33 23.99 -45.33
#